data_AF-A0A4R6ZGZ4-F1
#
_entry.id   AF-A0A4R6ZGZ4-F1
#
_cell.length_a   1.000
_cell.length_b   1.000
_cell.length_c   1.000
_cell.angle_alpha   90.00
_cell.angle_beta   90.00
_cell.angle_gamma   90.00
#
_symmetry.space_group_name_H-M   'P 1'
#
loop_
_entity.id
_entity.type
_entity.pdbx_description
1 polymer ?
#
loop_
_entity_poly.entity_id
_entity_poly.type
_entity_poly.pdbx_seq_one_letter_code
_entity_poly.pdbx_strand_id
1 'polypeptide(L)'
;MDYSLVPDDADITSKAITGTVGKGVTGVRLAIDGVVKKTGKVNTDGTFSIATDDFITQGSTVEVIGYNSSSEVVRKKVKVSNNAEPLVLGTNDALAEQMETTTLTKLGGNYIIGTAPKGTETITIYENGVAVRTMSISAMTTNLDGSFAFKAYVTSSATSVQALAKNSDKLMTSDLSTPFIK
;
A
#
# COMPACT_ATOMS: atom_id res chain seq x y z
N MET A 1 -2.40 -11.02 -38.79
CA MET A 1 -3.13 -9.84 -38.28
C MET A 1 -2.34 -9.27 -37.12
N ASP A 2 -2.21 -7.94 -37.05
CA ASP A 2 -1.48 -7.25 -35.98
C ASP A 2 -2.48 -6.76 -34.93
N TYR A 3 -2.48 -7.42 -33.77
CA TYR A 3 -3.32 -7.08 -32.63
C TYR A 3 -2.51 -6.44 -31.49
N SER A 4 -1.40 -5.78 -31.81
CA SER A 4 -0.68 -4.99 -30.83
C SER A 4 -1.59 -3.93 -30.20
N LEU A 5 -1.44 -3.73 -28.90
CA LEU A 5 -2.13 -2.72 -28.11
C LEU A 5 -1.13 -2.26 -27.05
N VAL A 6 -0.81 -0.98 -27.07
CA VAL A 6 0.16 -0.37 -26.16
C VAL A 6 -0.48 0.88 -25.57
N PRO A 7 -1.16 0.75 -24.42
CA PRO A 7 -1.61 1.90 -23.64
C PRO A 7 -0.42 2.66 -23.07
N ASP A 8 -0.51 3.98 -23.02
CA ASP A 8 0.46 4.81 -22.31
C ASP A 8 0.26 4.69 -20.79
N ASP A 9 1.32 4.99 -20.02
CA ASP A 9 1.20 5.15 -18.57
C ASP A 9 0.26 6.32 -18.25
N ALA A 10 -0.52 6.19 -17.18
CA ALA A 10 -1.48 7.20 -16.74
C ALA A 10 -1.28 7.55 -15.26
N ASP A 11 -1.92 8.64 -14.83
CA ASP A 11 -2.16 8.99 -13.43
C ASP A 11 -3.64 8.79 -13.08
N ILE A 12 -3.97 8.56 -11.81
CA ILE A 12 -5.37 8.44 -11.32
C ILE A 12 -6.26 9.61 -11.74
N THR A 13 -5.69 10.81 -11.89
CA THR A 13 -6.42 12.03 -12.30
C THR A 13 -6.54 12.21 -13.82
N SER A 14 -5.97 11.30 -14.60
CA SER A 14 -5.96 11.40 -16.07
C SER A 14 -7.38 11.42 -16.60
N LYS A 15 -7.68 12.38 -17.48
CA LYS A 15 -9.01 12.54 -18.09
C LYS A 15 -9.25 11.62 -19.28
N ALA A 16 -8.19 11.01 -19.81
CA ALA A 16 -8.26 10.00 -20.84
C ALA A 16 -7.13 8.99 -20.69
N ILE A 17 -7.37 7.76 -21.14
CA ILE A 17 -6.33 6.77 -21.43
C ILE A 17 -6.02 6.86 -22.92
N THR A 18 -4.75 6.97 -23.26
CA THR A 18 -4.24 7.03 -24.64
C THR A 18 -3.30 5.87 -24.93
N GLY A 19 -2.93 5.73 -26.20
CA GLY A 19 -1.93 4.77 -26.63
C GLY A 19 -2.05 4.48 -28.12
N THR A 20 -1.50 3.34 -28.53
CA THR A 20 -1.51 2.89 -29.93
C THR A 20 -2.04 1.48 -30.10
N VAL A 21 -2.58 1.20 -31.29
CA VAL A 21 -3.06 -0.11 -31.70
C VAL A 21 -2.52 -0.53 -33.07
N GLY A 22 -2.35 -1.83 -33.24
CA GLY A 22 -2.07 -2.47 -34.53
C GLY A 22 -3.29 -2.47 -35.45
N LYS A 23 -3.05 -2.63 -36.76
CA LYS A 23 -4.09 -2.52 -37.81
C LYS A 23 -5.25 -3.53 -37.68
N GLY A 24 -5.07 -4.60 -36.92
CA GLY A 24 -6.12 -5.59 -36.65
C GLY A 24 -7.09 -5.18 -35.55
N VAL A 25 -6.81 -4.12 -34.78
CA VAL A 25 -7.70 -3.61 -33.73
C VAL A 25 -8.50 -2.45 -34.30
N THR A 26 -9.81 -2.63 -34.42
CA THR A 26 -10.75 -1.64 -34.99
C THR A 26 -11.50 -0.85 -33.92
N GLY A 27 -11.39 -1.24 -32.65
CA GLY A 27 -12.05 -0.56 -31.54
C GLY A 27 -11.34 -0.81 -30.23
N VAL A 28 -11.50 0.12 -29.28
CA VAL A 28 -10.96 -0.01 -27.92
C VAL A 28 -12.01 0.30 -26.87
N ARG A 29 -11.94 -0.38 -25.74
CA ARG A 29 -12.80 -0.13 -24.58
C ARG A 29 -11.98 -0.06 -23.29
N LEU A 30 -12.39 0.84 -22.40
CA LEU A 30 -11.90 0.92 -21.04
C LEU A 30 -12.67 -0.08 -20.17
N ALA A 31 -11.96 -0.93 -19.46
CA ALA A 31 -12.50 -1.73 -18.38
C ALA A 31 -11.85 -1.35 -17.05
N ILE A 32 -12.69 -1.28 -16.01
CA ILE A 32 -12.29 -1.04 -14.63
C ILE A 32 -12.74 -2.26 -13.85
N ASP A 33 -11.79 -2.92 -13.17
CA ASP A 33 -12.02 -4.13 -12.38
C ASP A 33 -12.73 -5.23 -13.20
N GLY A 34 -12.28 -5.39 -14.44
CA GLY A 34 -12.82 -6.36 -15.40
C GLY A 34 -14.14 -5.95 -16.08
N VAL A 35 -14.79 -4.87 -15.63
CA VAL A 35 -16.07 -4.40 -16.18
C VAL A 35 -15.85 -3.30 -17.21
N VAL A 36 -16.35 -3.51 -18.42
CA VAL A 36 -16.33 -2.48 -19.48
C VAL A 36 -17.14 -1.27 -19.07
N LYS A 37 -16.50 -0.09 -19.02
CA LYS A 37 -17.12 1.19 -18.66
C LYS A 37 -17.37 2.09 -19.87
N LYS A 38 -16.43 2.14 -20.81
CA LYS A 38 -16.45 3.12 -21.90
C LYS A 38 -15.87 2.57 -23.19
N THR A 39 -16.41 3.01 -24.33
CA THR A 39 -15.79 2.80 -25.64
C THR A 39 -14.99 4.04 -26.01
N GLY A 40 -13.77 3.85 -26.50
CA GLY A 40 -12.92 4.95 -27.00
C GLY A 40 -12.93 5.08 -28.50
N LYS A 41 -12.18 6.08 -28.97
CA LYS A 41 -11.96 6.36 -30.37
C LYS A 41 -10.58 5.83 -30.79
N VAL A 42 -10.53 5.09 -31.90
CA VAL A 42 -9.30 4.76 -32.61
C VAL A 42 -9.21 5.68 -33.83
N ASN A 43 -8.09 6.39 -33.98
CA ASN A 43 -7.82 7.25 -35.12
C ASN A 43 -7.20 6.45 -36.27
N THR A 44 -7.22 7.02 -37.47
CA THR A 44 -6.68 6.36 -38.68
C THR A 44 -5.17 6.09 -38.62
N ASP A 45 -4.43 6.83 -37.80
CA ASP A 45 -3.00 6.65 -37.56
C ASP A 45 -2.67 5.56 -36.54
N GLY A 46 -3.69 4.90 -35.97
CA GLY A 46 -3.52 3.85 -34.97
C GLY A 46 -3.40 4.38 -33.54
N THR A 47 -3.45 5.69 -33.31
CA THR A 47 -3.59 6.24 -31.95
C THR A 47 -5.01 6.05 -31.43
N PHE A 48 -5.18 5.92 -30.12
CA PHE A 48 -6.50 5.89 -29.50
C PHE A 48 -6.60 6.83 -28.31
N SER A 49 -7.84 7.18 -27.96
CA SER A 49 -8.19 7.90 -26.74
C SER A 49 -9.52 7.39 -26.18
N ILE A 50 -9.57 7.11 -24.89
CA ILE A 50 -10.78 6.73 -24.15
C ILE A 50 -10.92 7.68 -22.96
N ALA A 51 -12.03 8.41 -22.85
CA ALA A 51 -12.31 9.23 -21.66
C ALA A 51 -12.44 8.34 -20.42
N THR A 52 -11.85 8.79 -19.30
CA THR A 52 -11.92 8.07 -18.02
C THR A 52 -13.19 8.36 -17.26
N ASP A 53 -13.84 9.52 -17.49
CA ASP A 53 -15.06 9.99 -16.81
C ASP A 53 -15.03 9.77 -15.29
N ASP A 54 -13.85 9.94 -14.68
CA ASP A 54 -13.59 9.70 -13.26
C ASP A 54 -13.94 8.27 -12.75
N PHE A 55 -13.96 7.27 -13.65
CA PHE A 55 -14.16 5.86 -13.30
C PHE A 55 -12.96 5.21 -12.59
N ILE A 56 -11.78 5.81 -12.67
CA ILE A 56 -10.58 5.29 -12.02
C ILE A 56 -10.60 5.77 -10.57
N THR A 57 -10.82 4.84 -9.66
CA THR A 57 -10.71 5.07 -8.22
C THR A 57 -9.46 4.40 -7.70
N GLN A 58 -8.98 4.84 -6.53
CA GLN A 58 -7.85 4.22 -5.86
C GLN A 58 -8.02 2.69 -5.78
N GLY A 59 -7.00 1.96 -6.24
CA GLY A 59 -7.00 0.50 -6.27
C GLY A 59 -7.58 -0.14 -7.52
N SER A 60 -8.24 0.63 -8.38
CA SER A 60 -8.86 0.09 -9.58
C SER A 60 -7.84 -0.60 -10.48
N THR A 61 -8.16 -1.80 -10.95
CA THR A 61 -7.46 -2.41 -12.07
C THR A 61 -7.96 -1.78 -13.36
N VAL A 62 -7.10 -1.01 -14.02
CA VAL A 62 -7.42 -0.30 -15.27
C VAL A 62 -6.90 -1.09 -16.46
N GLU A 63 -7.78 -1.40 -17.41
CA GLU A 63 -7.45 -2.17 -18.60
C GLU A 63 -8.01 -1.51 -19.87
N VAL A 64 -7.24 -1.60 -20.95
CA VAL A 64 -7.73 -1.34 -22.31
C VAL A 64 -7.92 -2.67 -23.01
N ILE A 65 -9.09 -2.83 -23.63
CA ILE A 65 -9.46 -4.00 -24.41
C ILE A 65 -9.54 -3.59 -25.87
N GLY A 66 -8.75 -4.25 -26.72
CA GLY A 66 -8.80 -4.12 -28.17
C GLY A 66 -9.78 -5.12 -28.79
N TYR A 67 -10.59 -4.63 -29.71
CA TYR A 67 -11.57 -5.40 -30.48
C TYR A 67 -11.25 -5.39 -31.97
N ASN A 68 -11.51 -6.50 -32.63
CA ASN A 68 -11.68 -6.57 -34.08
C ASN A 68 -13.16 -6.79 -34.37
N SER A 69 -13.83 -5.77 -34.93
CA SER A 69 -15.28 -5.69 -35.00
C SER A 69 -15.91 -5.91 -33.62
N SER A 70 -16.67 -7.00 -33.43
CA SER A 70 -17.34 -7.32 -32.15
C SER A 70 -16.55 -8.29 -31.27
N SER A 71 -15.43 -8.83 -31.75
CA SER A 71 -14.63 -9.82 -31.02
C SER A 71 -13.49 -9.15 -30.25
N GLU A 72 -13.38 -9.43 -28.96
CA GLU A 72 -12.20 -9.08 -28.17
C GLU A 72 -11.00 -9.87 -28.70
N VAL A 73 -9.88 -9.18 -28.97
CA VAL A 73 -8.67 -9.80 -29.54
C VAL A 73 -7.42 -9.58 -28.68
N VAL A 74 -7.43 -8.57 -27.81
CA VAL A 74 -6.32 -8.27 -26.90
C VAL A 74 -6.82 -7.48 -25.69
N ARG A 75 -6.19 -7.70 -24.53
CA ARG A 75 -6.42 -6.93 -23.30
C ARG A 75 -5.09 -6.56 -22.67
N LYS A 76 -4.95 -5.32 -22.21
CA LYS A 76 -3.73 -4.81 -21.60
C LYS A 76 -4.05 -3.99 -20.37
N LYS A 77 -3.34 -4.28 -19.27
CA LYS A 77 -3.34 -3.45 -18.07
C LYS A 77 -2.63 -2.13 -18.38
N VAL A 78 -3.21 -1.05 -17.89
CA VAL A 78 -2.61 0.29 -17.89
C VAL A 78 -1.86 0.44 -16.58
N LYS A 79 -0.63 0.94 -16.64
CA LYS A 79 0.08 1.34 -15.42
C LYS A 79 -0.45 2.71 -14.98
N VAL A 80 -1.13 2.73 -13.85
CA VAL A 80 -1.71 3.96 -13.28
C VAL A 80 -0.96 4.35 -12.02
N SER A 81 -0.40 5.57 -12.03
CA SER A 81 0.27 6.18 -10.88
C SER A 81 -0.76 6.72 -9.88
N ASN A 82 -0.38 6.83 -8.61
CA ASN A 82 -1.25 7.32 -7.52
C ASN A 82 -2.55 6.52 -7.34
N ASN A 83 -2.54 5.25 -7.77
CA ASN A 83 -3.69 4.35 -7.78
C ASN A 83 -3.61 3.23 -6.75
N ALA A 84 -2.86 3.41 -5.67
CA ALA A 84 -2.87 2.46 -4.56
C ALA A 84 -4.27 2.40 -3.95
N GLU A 85 -4.75 1.22 -3.58
CA GLU A 85 -6.01 1.05 -2.83
C GLU A 85 -6.00 1.98 -1.60
N PRO A 86 -7.12 2.67 -1.28
CA PRO A 86 -7.22 3.38 -0.02
C PRO A 86 -7.04 2.38 1.11
N LEU A 87 -6.29 2.75 2.14
CA LEU A 87 -6.21 1.95 3.35
C LEU A 87 -7.61 1.91 3.99
N VAL A 88 -8.30 0.78 3.87
CA VAL A 88 -9.58 0.56 4.58
C VAL A 88 -9.27 0.08 5.98
N LEU A 89 -9.74 0.82 6.99
CA LEU A 89 -9.69 0.36 8.37
C LEU A 89 -10.50 -0.94 8.49
N GLY A 90 -9.80 -2.07 8.66
CA GLY A 90 -10.42 -3.39 8.80
C GLY A 90 -10.56 -4.22 7.50
N THR A 91 -9.79 -3.96 6.44
CA THR A 91 -9.79 -4.86 5.25
C THR A 91 -8.39 -5.15 4.69
N ASN A 92 -7.38 -5.00 5.53
CA ASN A 92 -6.04 -5.50 5.24
C ASN A 92 -5.67 -6.57 6.26
N ASP A 93 -6.45 -7.64 6.38
CA ASP A 93 -6.12 -8.72 7.31
C ASP A 93 -4.72 -9.31 7.04
N ALA A 94 -4.15 -9.17 5.84
CA ALA A 94 -2.76 -9.57 5.59
C ALA A 94 -1.69 -8.56 6.08
N LEU A 95 -2.01 -7.27 6.27
CA LEU A 95 -1.14 -6.31 6.98
C LEU A 95 -1.47 -6.25 8.48
N ALA A 96 -2.73 -6.47 8.86
CA ALA A 96 -3.17 -6.59 10.25
C ALA A 96 -2.63 -7.87 10.88
N GLU A 97 -2.60 -9.01 10.17
CA GLU A 97 -1.91 -10.24 10.60
C GLU A 97 -0.37 -10.08 10.60
N GLN A 98 0.19 -9.16 9.79
CA GLN A 98 1.60 -8.72 9.90
C GLN A 98 1.83 -7.69 11.03
N MET A 99 0.77 -7.16 11.63
CA MET A 99 0.77 -6.23 12.78
C MET A 99 0.33 -6.90 14.09
N GLU A 100 -0.18 -8.12 14.04
CA GLU A 100 -0.64 -8.96 15.17
C GLU A 100 0.49 -9.82 15.79
N THR A 101 1.71 -9.28 15.91
CA THR A 101 2.72 -9.80 16.86
C THR A 101 3.30 -8.72 17.75
N THR A 102 2.71 -7.52 17.71
CA THR A 102 3.14 -6.38 18.50
C THR A 102 2.95 -6.69 19.98
N THR A 103 4.03 -7.06 20.65
CA THR A 103 4.04 -7.43 22.07
C THR A 103 4.90 -6.46 22.85
N LEU A 104 4.54 -6.25 24.10
CA LEU A 104 5.40 -5.60 25.08
C LEU A 104 5.35 -6.43 26.35
N THR A 105 6.48 -7.02 26.72
CA THR A 105 6.56 -7.92 27.87
C THR A 105 7.75 -7.57 28.75
N LYS A 106 7.61 -7.86 30.04
CA LYS A 106 8.72 -7.77 30.99
C LYS A 106 9.74 -8.84 30.67
N LEU A 107 10.98 -8.42 30.50
CA LEU A 107 12.12 -9.31 30.62
C LEU A 107 12.67 -9.17 32.05
N GLY A 108 13.17 -10.25 32.65
CA GLY A 108 13.72 -10.20 34.01
C GLY A 108 14.63 -8.98 34.27
N GLY A 109 14.55 -8.42 35.48
CA GLY A 109 15.22 -7.17 35.84
C GLY A 109 14.50 -5.92 35.36
N ASN A 110 15.27 -4.89 34.99
CA ASN A 110 14.77 -3.58 34.54
C ASN A 110 14.68 -3.49 33.01
N TYR A 111 14.23 -4.56 32.35
CA TYR A 111 14.15 -4.61 30.90
C TYR A 111 12.74 -4.99 30.43
N ILE A 112 12.38 -4.47 29.26
CA ILE A 112 11.26 -4.91 28.48
C ILE A 112 11.77 -5.44 27.15
N ILE A 113 11.03 -6.37 26.58
CA ILE A 113 11.16 -6.76 25.18
C ILE A 113 9.85 -6.49 24.47
N GLY A 114 9.93 -6.20 23.19
CA GLY A 114 8.76 -6.11 22.37
C GLY A 114 9.05 -6.31 20.90
N THR A 115 7.98 -6.38 20.13
CA THR A 115 8.02 -6.48 18.67
C THR A 115 7.33 -5.24 18.11
N ALA A 116 7.97 -4.55 17.19
CA ALA A 116 7.40 -3.42 16.46
C ALA A 116 7.07 -3.83 15.02
N PRO A 117 6.03 -3.25 14.40
CA PRO A 117 5.57 -3.64 13.08
C PRO A 117 6.61 -3.35 11.99
N LYS A 118 6.52 -4.08 10.88
CA LYS A 118 7.29 -3.81 9.66
C LYS A 118 7.10 -2.36 9.21
N GLY A 119 8.17 -1.73 8.72
CA GLY A 119 8.16 -0.32 8.34
C GLY A 119 8.34 0.67 9.49
N THR A 120 8.51 0.19 10.74
CA THR A 120 9.03 1.01 11.82
C THR A 120 10.41 1.56 11.44
N GLU A 121 10.67 2.84 11.73
CA GLU A 121 12.01 3.45 11.63
C GLU A 121 12.59 3.75 13.02
N THR A 122 11.72 4.14 13.96
CA THR A 122 12.09 4.39 15.35
C THR A 122 11.04 3.89 16.33
N ILE A 123 11.47 3.58 17.55
CA ILE A 123 10.59 3.28 18.69
C ILE A 123 10.87 4.30 19.80
N THR A 124 9.83 4.96 20.29
CA THR A 124 9.91 5.81 21.49
C THR A 124 9.32 5.07 22.70
N ILE A 125 10.08 4.94 23.77
CA ILE A 125 9.64 4.38 25.06
C ILE A 125 9.18 5.52 25.95
N TYR A 126 8.00 5.34 26.55
CA TYR A 126 7.44 6.25 27.54
C TYR A 126 7.39 5.57 28.90
N GLU A 127 7.82 6.28 29.93
CA GLU A 127 7.61 5.90 31.33
C GLU A 127 6.64 6.93 31.95
N ASN A 128 5.54 6.46 32.51
CA ASN A 128 4.50 7.30 33.11
C ASN A 128 4.01 8.42 32.16
N GLY A 129 3.92 8.12 30.86
CA GLY A 129 3.50 9.07 29.81
C GLY A 129 4.60 10.03 29.32
N VAL A 130 5.82 9.95 29.85
CA VAL A 130 6.96 10.79 29.43
C VAL A 130 7.90 10.01 28.54
N ALA A 131 8.26 10.55 27.37
CA ALA A 131 9.24 9.94 26.48
C ALA A 131 10.62 9.91 27.16
N VAL A 132 11.16 8.72 27.42
CA VAL A 132 12.45 8.55 28.10
C VAL A 132 13.55 8.04 27.18
N ARG A 133 13.19 7.42 26.05
CA ARG A 133 14.15 6.81 25.12
C ARG A 133 13.58 6.73 23.72
N THR A 134 14.43 6.99 22.72
CA THR A 134 14.13 6.66 21.33
C THR A 134 15.22 5.75 20.79
N MET A 135 14.82 4.70 20.08
CA MET A 135 15.70 3.73 19.44
C MET A 135 15.48 3.75 17.93
N SER A 136 16.55 3.72 17.15
CA SER A 136 16.50 3.50 15.71
C SER A 136 16.42 2.00 15.42
N ILE A 137 15.80 1.61 14.30
CA ILE A 137 15.79 0.22 13.84
C ILE A 137 17.18 -0.41 13.67
N SER A 138 18.23 0.40 13.49
CA SER A 138 19.60 -0.12 13.42
C SER A 138 20.05 -0.80 14.72
N ALA A 139 19.36 -0.58 15.83
CA ALA A 139 19.58 -1.22 17.12
C ALA A 139 18.62 -2.39 17.40
N MET A 140 17.84 -2.82 16.41
CA MET A 140 16.80 -3.85 16.53
C MET A 140 17.13 -5.08 15.68
N THR A 141 16.50 -6.20 16.01
CA THR A 141 16.62 -7.43 15.22
C THR A 141 15.42 -7.56 14.29
N THR A 142 15.66 -7.61 12.98
CA THR A 142 14.60 -7.89 12.00
C THR A 142 14.22 -9.38 12.06
N ASN A 143 12.94 -9.65 12.31
CA ASN A 143 12.38 -10.99 12.25
C ASN A 143 12.14 -11.41 10.80
N LEU A 144 11.94 -12.71 10.56
CA LEU A 144 11.73 -13.25 9.21
C LEU A 144 10.48 -12.66 8.51
N ASP A 145 9.47 -12.27 9.29
CA ASP A 145 8.24 -11.62 8.82
C ASP A 145 8.41 -10.10 8.51
N GLY A 146 9.60 -9.55 8.78
CA GLY A 146 9.92 -8.14 8.59
C GLY A 146 9.54 -7.22 9.76
N SER A 147 8.99 -7.76 10.85
CA SER A 147 8.84 -7.03 12.12
C SER A 147 10.19 -6.83 12.81
N PHE A 148 10.24 -5.98 13.84
CA PHE A 148 11.48 -5.64 14.54
C PHE A 148 11.37 -5.97 16.03
N ALA A 149 12.19 -6.91 16.50
CA ALA A 149 12.34 -7.18 17.93
C ALA A 149 13.27 -6.15 18.58
N PHE A 150 12.85 -5.61 19.72
CA PHE A 150 13.64 -4.67 20.50
C PHE A 150 13.70 -5.07 21.97
N LYS A 151 14.75 -4.58 22.64
CA LYS A 151 14.92 -4.67 24.08
C LYS A 151 15.24 -3.28 24.62
N ALA A 152 14.51 -2.83 25.63
CA ALA A 152 14.70 -1.52 26.23
C ALA A 152 14.83 -1.62 27.75
N TYR A 153 15.65 -0.74 28.32
CA TYR A 153 15.72 -0.56 29.77
C TYR A 153 14.57 0.32 30.24
N VAL A 154 13.95 -0.04 31.37
CA VAL A 154 12.92 0.75 32.05
C VAL A 154 13.25 0.88 33.54
N THR A 155 13.02 2.05 34.11
CA THR A 155 13.34 2.28 35.54
C THR A 155 12.50 1.38 36.46
N SER A 156 13.01 1.09 37.66
CA SER A 156 12.25 0.37 38.69
C SER A 156 11.08 1.20 39.24
N SER A 157 11.14 2.53 39.11
CA SER A 157 10.10 3.48 39.53
C SER A 157 8.99 3.70 38.50
N ALA A 158 9.12 3.21 37.27
CA ALA A 158 8.08 3.33 36.26
C ALA A 158 6.86 2.48 36.66
N THR A 159 5.70 3.10 36.81
CA THR A 159 4.42 2.43 37.11
C THR A 159 3.61 2.14 35.85
N SER A 160 3.92 2.84 34.77
CA SER A 160 3.40 2.59 33.42
C SER A 160 4.54 2.67 32.41
N VAL A 161 4.63 1.68 31.52
CA VAL A 161 5.52 1.72 30.36
C VAL A 161 4.69 1.57 29.10
N GLN A 162 5.01 2.37 28.08
CA GLN A 162 4.43 2.28 26.74
C GLN A 162 5.54 2.35 25.70
N ALA A 163 5.29 1.80 24.52
CA ALA A 163 6.17 1.96 23.37
C ALA A 163 5.37 2.48 22.17
N LEU A 164 5.99 3.33 21.35
CA LEU A 164 5.37 3.84 20.13
C LEU A 164 6.35 3.72 18.98
N ALA A 165 6.04 2.86 18.01
CA ALA A 165 6.73 2.80 16.73
C ALA A 165 6.41 4.05 15.90
N LYS A 166 7.36 4.52 15.08
CA LYS A 166 7.19 5.67 14.17
C LYS A 166 7.96 5.42 12.88
N ASN A 167 7.44 5.94 11.77
CA ASN A 167 8.13 6.07 10.48
C ASN A 167 8.22 7.55 10.07
N SER A 168 8.84 7.83 8.93
CA SER A 168 9.01 9.17 8.36
C SER A 168 7.68 9.91 8.12
N ASP A 169 6.60 9.17 7.86
CA ASP A 169 5.24 9.72 7.72
C ASP A 169 4.53 9.98 9.07
N LYS A 170 5.13 9.60 10.21
CA LYS A 170 4.56 9.69 11.57
C LYS A 170 3.20 8.99 11.77
N LEU A 171 2.80 8.12 10.84
CA LEU A 171 1.48 7.48 10.81
C LEU A 171 1.45 6.08 11.44
N MET A 172 2.60 5.52 11.81
CA MET A 172 2.60 4.26 12.56
C MET A 172 2.18 4.56 14.01
N THR A 173 0.93 4.28 14.37
CA THR A 173 0.48 4.24 15.77
C THR A 173 0.36 2.79 16.20
N SER A 174 1.47 2.16 16.59
CA SER A 174 1.41 0.83 17.19
C SER A 174 0.67 0.92 18.54
N ASP A 175 -0.36 0.10 18.76
CA ASP A 175 -1.18 0.05 20.00
C ASP A 175 -0.45 -0.53 21.24
N LEU A 176 0.88 -0.45 21.29
CA LEU A 176 1.67 -0.59 22.52
C LEU A 176 1.47 0.60 23.50
N SER A 177 0.42 1.39 23.27
CA SER A 177 -0.05 2.48 24.13
C SER A 177 -0.83 1.97 25.35
N THR A 178 -1.22 0.68 25.38
CA THR A 178 -1.77 0.10 26.61
C THR A 178 -0.67 0.07 27.68
N PRO A 179 -0.90 0.64 28.88
CA PRO A 179 0.08 0.64 29.95
C PRO A 179 0.55 -0.78 30.26
N PHE A 180 1.82 -1.07 30.00
CA PHE A 180 2.47 -2.20 30.64
C PHE A 180 2.64 -1.86 32.13
N ILE A 181 1.89 -2.57 32.98
CA ILE A 181 1.98 -2.45 34.43
C ILE A 181 3.08 -3.42 34.90
N LYS A 182 4.15 -2.85 35.47
CA LYS A 182 5.37 -3.57 35.88
C LYS A 182 5.21 -4.36 37.18
#